data_AF-A0A174NWK1-F1
#
_entry.id   AF-A0A174NWK1-F1
#
_cell.length_a   1.000
_cell.length_b   1.000
_cell.length_c   1.000
_cell.angle_alpha   90.00
_cell.angle_beta   90.00
_cell.angle_gamma   90.00
#
_symmetry.space_group_name_H-M   'P 1'
#
loop_
_entity.id
_entity.type
_entity.pdbx_description
1 polymer ?
#
loop_
_entity_poly.entity_id
_entity_poly.type
_entity_poly.pdbx_seq_one_letter_code
_entity_poly.pdbx_strand_id
1 'polypeptide(L)' 'MRVYDIDREKKEYNTECGIFKEGDQVQVTLFDASFPTKYQILNVSEDGGHAFFLFHNEETGDTITQADVEIDDMIKVG' A
#
# COMPACT_ATOMS: atom_id res chain seq x y z
N MET A 1 -0.75 3.92 -8.78
CA MET A 1 -2.01 3.34 -8.30
C MET A 1 -2.93 4.46 -7.86
N ARG A 2 -4.16 4.56 -8.36
CA ARG A 2 -5.13 5.57 -7.90
C ARG A 2 -5.85 5.14 -6.62
N VAL A 3 -5.91 6.03 -5.63
CA VAL A 3 -6.79 5.91 -4.45
C VAL A 3 -8.08 6.70 -4.70
N TYR A 4 -9.24 6.06 -4.51
CA TYR A 4 -10.56 6.65 -4.71
C TYR A 4 -11.14 7.24 -3.43
N ASP A 5 -11.00 6.53 -2.32
CA ASP A 5 -11.59 6.89 -1.04
C ASP A 5 -10.80 6.27 0.13
N ILE A 6 -10.82 6.96 1.26
CA ILE A 6 -10.26 6.47 2.52
C ILE A 6 -11.36 6.51 3.58
N ASP A 7 -11.93 5.33 3.86
CA ASP A 7 -12.90 5.15 4.93
C ASP A 7 -12.15 5.13 6.27
N ARG A 8 -12.12 6.29 6.93
CA ARG A 8 -11.43 6.47 8.21
C ARG A 8 -12.11 5.74 9.38
N GLU A 9 -13.40 5.43 9.28
CA GLU A 9 -14.11 4.68 10.33
C GLU A 9 -13.72 3.20 10.29
N LYS A 10 -13.66 2.63 9.08
CA LYS A 10 -13.27 1.22 8.87
C LYS A 10 -11.77 1.01 8.71
N LYS A 11 -11.00 2.10 8.54
CA LYS A 11 -9.58 2.09 8.16
C LYS A 11 -9.37 1.32 6.85
N GLU A 12 -10.26 1.56 5.89
CA GLU A 12 -10.22 0.93 4.57
C GLU A 12 -9.81 1.93 3.50
N TYR A 13 -8.96 1.49 2.58
CA TYR A 13 -8.40 2.26 1.48
C TYR A 13 -8.90 1.64 0.19
N ASN A 14 -9.79 2.35 -0.49
CA ASN A 14 -10.34 1.91 -1.77
C ASN A 14 -9.48 2.44 -2.90
N THR A 15 -8.83 1.54 -3.62
CA THR A 15 -7.91 1.84 -4.71
C THR A 15 -8.36 1.17 -5.99
N GLU A 16 -7.73 1.53 -7.11
CA GLU A 16 -7.96 0.83 -8.38
C GLU A 16 -7.57 -0.65 -8.36
N CYS A 17 -6.74 -1.07 -7.41
CA CYS A 17 -6.32 -2.47 -7.23
C CYS A 17 -7.17 -3.23 -6.20
N GLY A 18 -8.06 -2.57 -5.46
CA GLY A 18 -8.95 -3.20 -4.48
C GLY A 18 -9.10 -2.43 -3.16
N ILE A 19 -9.67 -3.10 -2.15
CA ILE A 19 -9.86 -2.54 -0.80
C ILE A 19 -8.83 -3.13 0.16
N PHE A 20 -8.10 -2.25 0.83
CA PHE A 20 -7.00 -2.60 1.73
C PHE A 20 -7.18 -1.96 3.11
N LYS A 21 -6.50 -2.48 4.12
CA LYS A 21 -6.49 -1.94 5.49
C LYS A 21 -5.17 -2.22 6.19
N GLU A 22 -4.95 -1.52 7.30
CA GLU A 22 -3.85 -1.83 8.23
C GLU A 22 -3.85 -3.32 8.63
N GLY A 23 -2.68 -3.93 8.59
CA GLY A 23 -2.44 -5.34 8.89
C GLY A 23 -2.59 -6.29 7.70
N ASP A 24 -3.16 -5.84 6.57
CA ASP A 24 -3.24 -6.67 5.37
C ASP A 24 -1.84 -7.02 4.86
N GLN A 25 -1.68 -8.27 4.44
CA GLN A 25 -0.53 -8.75 3.69
C GLN A 25 -0.77 -8.49 2.21
N VAL A 26 0.18 -7.84 1.55
CA VAL A 26 0.09 -7.44 0.16
C VAL A 26 1.38 -7.75 -0.60
N GLN A 27 1.24 -8.00 -1.88
CA GLN A 27 2.33 -8.04 -2.83
C GLN A 27 2.27 -6.75 -3.66
N VAL A 28 3.33 -5.96 -3.63
CA VAL A 28 3.41 -4.61 -4.21
C VAL A 28 4.44 -4.57 -5.33
N THR A 29 4.06 -4.03 -6.47
CA THR A 29 4.96 -3.68 -7.58
C THR A 29 5.15 -2.16 -7.56
N LEU A 30 6.39 -1.69 -7.43
CA LEU A 30 6.72 -0.26 -7.53
C LEU A 30 7.09 0.10 -8.98
N PHE A 31 6.90 1.35 -9.40
CA PHE A 31 7.09 1.79 -10.80
C PHE A 31 8.47 1.45 -11.40
N ASP A 32 9.53 1.38 -10.60
CA ASP A 32 10.90 1.05 -11.06
C ASP A 32 11.39 -0.34 -10.61
N ALA A 33 10.50 -1.17 -10.05
CA ALA A 33 10.87 -2.50 -9.55
C ALA A 33 10.58 -3.60 -10.59
N SER A 34 11.59 -4.43 -10.88
CA SER A 34 11.44 -5.57 -11.81
C SER A 34 10.59 -6.72 -11.24
N PHE A 35 10.46 -6.79 -9.92
CA PHE A 35 9.76 -7.87 -9.24
C PHE A 35 8.90 -7.31 -8.10
N PRO A 36 7.71 -7.89 -7.91
CA PRO A 36 6.87 -7.52 -6.79
C PRO A 36 7.47 -8.04 -5.47
N THR A 37 7.27 -7.26 -4.40
CA THR A 37 7.76 -7.59 -3.04
C THR A 37 6.59 -7.72 -2.08
N LYS A 38 6.70 -8.64 -1.12
CA LYS A 38 5.69 -8.85 -0.08
C LYS A 38 5.88 -7.87 1.07
N TYR A 39 4.77 -7.30 1.53
CA TYR A 39 4.73 -6.36 2.63
C TYR A 39 3.48 -6.56 3.49
N GLN A 40 3.57 -6.14 4.74
CA GLN A 40 2.41 -5.82 5.56
C GLN A 40 2.12 -4.32 5.49
N ILE A 41 0.86 -3.93 5.33
CA ILE A 41 0.44 -2.53 5.49
C ILE A 41 0.44 -2.18 6.97
N LEU A 42 1.26 -1.23 7.39
CA LEU A 42 1.28 -0.75 8.78
C LEU A 42 0.36 0.46 9.00
N ASN A 43 0.29 1.35 8.02
CA ASN A 43 -0.48 2.59 8.09
C ASN A 43 -0.68 3.14 6.66
N VAL A 44 -1.71 3.95 6.48
CA VAL A 44 -1.85 4.83 5.32
C VAL A 44 -2.27 6.22 5.78
N SER A 45 -1.54 7.23 5.32
CA SER A 45 -1.80 8.64 5.59
C SER A 45 -2.09 9.41 4.30
N GLU A 46 -2.75 10.56 4.41
CA GLU A 46 -2.99 11.47 3.29
C GLU A 46 -2.22 12.77 3.50
N ASP A 47 -1.48 13.20 2.47
CA ASP A 47 -0.88 14.53 2.40
C ASP A 47 -0.93 15.06 0.96
N GLY A 48 -1.24 16.34 0.79
CA GLY A 48 -1.22 17.00 -0.52
C GLY A 48 -2.12 16.38 -1.61
N GLY A 49 -3.13 15.58 -1.25
CA GLY A 49 -4.01 14.87 -2.20
C GLY A 49 -3.49 13.50 -2.65
N HIS A 50 -2.41 13.01 -2.03
CA HIS A 50 -1.83 11.70 -2.25
C HIS A 50 -1.96 10.84 -1.00
N ALA A 51 -2.14 9.54 -1.20
CA ALA A 51 -2.05 8.55 -0.13
C ALA A 51 -0.60 8.04 -0.02
N PHE A 52 -0.13 7.85 1.21
CA PHE A 52 1.19 7.32 1.54
C PHE A 52 1.03 6.06 2.37
N PHE A 53 1.50 4.93 1.84
CA PHE A 53 1.46 3.63 2.49
C PHE A 53 2.77 3.40 3.23
N LEU A 54 2.68 3.10 4.53
CA LEU A 54 3.80 2.57 5.31
C LEU A 54 3.76 1.05 5.23
N PHE A 55 4.79 0.47 4.63
CA PHE A 55 4.94 -0.97 4.45
C PHE A 55 6.04 -1.52 5.36
N HIS A 56 5.85 -2.75 5.85
CA HIS A 56 6.88 -3.54 6.51
C HIS A 56 7.23 -4.75 5.64
N ASN A 57 8.50 -4.89 5.26
CA ASN A 57 9.00 -6.05 4.54
C ASN A 57 9.28 -7.17 5.54
N GLU A 58 8.50 -8.25 5.49
CA GLU A 58 8.68 -9.36 6.43
C GLU A 58 9.96 -10.17 6.20
N GLU A 59 10.52 -10.14 4.98
CA GLU A 59 11.74 -10.88 4.65
C GLU A 59 13.00 -10.17 5.15
N THR A 60 13.05 -8.84 5.05
CA THR A 60 14.22 -8.05 5.45
C THR A 60 14.07 -7.38 6.82
N GLY A 61 12.82 -7.20 7.30
CA GLY A 61 12.48 -6.45 8.51
C GLY A 61 12.46 -4.93 8.34
N ASP A 62 12.68 -4.43 7.12
CA ASP A 62 12.72 -2.99 6.85
C ASP A 62 11.32 -2.40 6.70
N THR A 63 11.19 -1.10 6.99
CA THR A 63 9.98 -0.34 6.68
C THR A 63 10.24 0.68 5.59
N ILE A 64 9.31 0.79 4.64
CA ILE A 64 9.36 1.80 3.57
C ILE A 64 8.05 2.57 3.52
N THR A 65 8.12 3.85 3.17
CA THR A 65 6.94 4.65 2.82
C THR A 65 6.90 4.82 1.31
N GLN A 66 5.74 4.61 0.70
CA GLN A 66 5.53 4.77 -0.75
C GLN A 66 4.26 5.56 -1.01
N ALA A 67 4.34 6.54 -1.90
CA ALA A 67 3.16 7.25 -2.36
C ALA A 67 2.34 6.38 -3.32
N ASP A 68 1.05 6.63 -3.41
CA ASP A 68 0.13 5.97 -4.34
C ASP A 68 0.59 6.06 -5.81
N VAL A 69 1.20 7.19 -6.18
CA VAL A 69 1.82 7.43 -7.49
C VAL A 69 3.14 6.70 -7.71
N GLU A 70 3.72 6.07 -6.69
CA GLU A 70 4.96 5.26 -6.79
C GLU A 70 4.67 3.75 -6.85
N ILE A 71 3.43 3.37 -6.56
CA ILE A 71 2.94 2.00 -6.60
C ILE A 71 2.30 1.74 -7.98
N ASP A 72 2.78 0.78 -8.73
CA ASP A 72 2.17 0.38 -10.01
C ASP A 72 0.98 -0.57 -9.76
N ASP A 73 1.18 -1.60 -8.94
CA ASP A 73 0.15 -2.57 -8.60
C ASP A 73 0.26 -3.02 -7.14
N MET A 74 -0.86 -3.44 -6.55
CA MET A 74 -0.93 -3.97 -5.20
C MET A 74 -2.02 -5.04 -5.09
N ILE A 75 -1.63 -6.23 -4.66
CA ILE A 75 -2.53 -7.38 -4.56
C ILE A 75 -2.51 -7.89 -3.13
N LYS A 76 -3.70 -8.11 -2.53
CA LYS A 76 -3.80 -8.75 -1.22
C LYS A 76 -3.35 -10.22 -1.33
N VAL A 77 -2.42 -10.63 -0.47
CA VAL A 77 -1.90 -12.00 -0.43
C VAL A 77 -2.19 -12.61 0.93
N GLY A 78 -3.13 -13.56 0.96
CA GLY A 78 -3.59 -14.24 2.17
C GLY A 78 -4.43 -15.45 1.84
#